data_AF-A0A5M9JUD9-F1
#
_entry.id   AF-A0A5M9JUD9-F1
#
_cell.length_a   1.000
_cell.length_b   1.000
_cell.length_c   1.000
_cell.angle_alpha   90.00
_cell.angle_beta   90.00
_cell.angle_gamma   90.00
#
_symmetry.space_group_name_H-M   'P 1'
#
loop_
_entity.id
_entity.type
_entity.pdbx_description
1 polymer ?
#
loop_
_entity_poly.entity_id
_entity_poly.type
_entity_poly.pdbx_seq_one_letter_code
_entity_poly.pdbx_strand_id
1 'polypeptide(L)'
;MMSSAFRQAARPATFASKFSVPRFSPIASRYLSTEVRKQIDAVVSSKPVVLFMKGTPESPMCGFSKATIQILSLQGLDPEKFAALNVLEDEGLRQGIKEYSEWPTIPQLYVNKEFIGGCDILIAMHQNGELAKGLGSISETFNVYNKQRGEARHCTIHLIVLCVHTTHGLYGMSAIMTQIWMGIIMTISRQLREYTG
;
A
#
# COMPACT_ATOMS: atom_id res chain seq x y z
N MET A 1 -44.84 21.65 69.16
CA MET A 1 -45.92 21.39 68.18
C MET A 1 -45.42 21.87 66.82
N MET A 2 -45.34 20.96 65.84
CA MET A 2 -45.51 21.19 64.38
C MET A 2 -44.58 22.22 63.70
N SER A 3 -43.89 22.00 62.58
CA SER A 3 -44.02 20.99 61.53
C SER A 3 -42.76 21.01 60.63
N SER A 4 -42.52 19.84 60.06
CA SER A 4 -41.75 19.54 58.86
C SER A 4 -41.88 20.53 57.69
N ALA A 5 -40.75 20.81 57.02
CA ALA A 5 -40.65 21.06 55.57
C ALA A 5 -39.17 20.95 55.16
N PHE A 6 -38.65 19.78 54.79
CA PHE A 6 -38.47 19.35 53.39
C PHE A 6 -38.52 20.48 52.33
N ARG A 7 -37.36 20.74 51.72
CA ARG A 7 -37.06 21.29 50.37
C ARG A 7 -35.59 21.78 50.43
N GLN A 8 -34.65 21.53 49.53
CA GLN A 8 -34.63 20.94 48.20
C GLN A 8 -33.15 20.53 47.97
N ALA A 9 -32.85 19.27 47.64
CA ALA A 9 -31.52 18.90 47.20
C ALA A 9 -31.25 19.55 45.83
N ALA A 10 -30.24 20.41 45.75
CA ALA A 10 -29.76 20.96 44.49
C ALA A 10 -29.13 19.82 43.67
N ARG A 11 -29.87 19.33 42.67
CA ARG A 11 -29.33 18.40 41.67
C ARG A 11 -28.32 19.18 40.81
N PRO A 12 -27.11 18.65 40.54
CA PRO A 12 -26.23 19.27 39.58
C PRO A 12 -26.90 19.21 38.21
N ALA A 13 -26.96 20.37 37.53
CA ALA A 13 -27.36 20.43 36.14
C ALA A 13 -26.36 19.61 35.33
N THR A 14 -26.78 18.41 34.90
CA THR A 14 -26.11 17.70 33.82
C THR A 14 -26.10 18.64 32.63
N PHE A 15 -24.92 19.18 32.32
CA PHE A 15 -24.61 19.88 31.08
C PHE A 15 -24.84 18.87 29.95
N ALA A 16 -26.09 18.79 29.48
CA ALA A 16 -26.46 18.01 28.31
C ALA A 16 -25.65 18.59 27.16
N SER A 17 -24.60 17.86 26.79
CA SER A 17 -23.73 18.26 25.71
C SER A 17 -24.60 18.33 24.45
N LYS A 18 -24.75 19.54 23.91
CA LYS A 18 -25.37 19.77 22.60
C LYS A 18 -24.43 19.32 21.48
N PHE A 19 -23.77 18.17 21.64
CA PHE A 19 -23.23 17.46 20.50
C PHE A 19 -24.41 16.78 19.82
N SER A 20 -25.15 17.57 19.04
CA SER A 20 -25.94 17.03 17.95
C SER A 20 -24.95 16.34 17.02
N VAL A 21 -24.78 15.03 17.23
CA VAL A 21 -24.08 14.18 16.27
C VAL A 21 -24.76 14.45 14.92
N PRO A 22 -24.05 14.89 13.88
CA PRO A 22 -24.65 15.01 12.57
C PRO A 22 -25.21 13.63 12.24
N ARG A 23 -26.53 13.57 12.03
CA ARG A 23 -27.22 12.38 11.57
C ARG A 23 -26.58 11.99 10.25
N PHE A 24 -25.68 11.01 10.27
CA PHE A 24 -25.13 10.39 9.08
C PHE A 24 -26.33 9.86 8.29
N SER A 25 -26.71 10.58 7.24
CA SER A 25 -27.66 10.10 6.26
C SER A 25 -26.95 8.97 5.49
N PRO A 26 -27.49 7.74 5.47
CA PRO A 26 -26.84 6.61 4.80
C PRO A 26 -26.90 6.72 3.27
N ILE A 27 -27.44 7.80 2.71
CA ILE A 27 -27.69 7.96 1.27
C ILE A 27 -26.54 8.69 0.54
N ALA A 28 -25.52 9.17 1.27
CA ALA A 28 -24.34 9.77 0.66
C ALA A 28 -23.17 8.79 0.48
N SER A 29 -23.42 7.48 0.41
CA SER A 29 -22.47 6.57 -0.24
C SER A 29 -22.53 6.87 -1.74
N ARG A 30 -21.83 7.93 -2.16
CA ARG A 30 -21.47 8.06 -3.57
C ARG A 30 -20.71 6.80 -3.91
N TYR A 31 -21.20 6.03 -4.87
CA TYR A 31 -20.46 4.87 -5.35
C TYR A 31 -19.08 5.37 -5.79
N LEU A 32 -18.02 4.86 -5.17
CA LEU A 32 -16.65 5.05 -5.63
C LEU A 32 -16.62 4.74 -7.14
N SER A 33 -16.29 5.74 -7.96
CA SER A 33 -16.27 5.53 -9.41
C SER A 33 -15.24 4.47 -9.78
N THR A 34 -15.56 3.70 -10.82
CA THR A 34 -14.70 2.61 -11.31
C THR A 34 -13.30 3.10 -11.66
N GLU A 35 -13.19 4.31 -12.22
CA GLU A 35 -11.93 4.95 -12.58
C GLU A 35 -11.09 5.29 -11.35
N VAL A 36 -11.66 5.92 -10.31
CA VAL A 36 -10.92 6.29 -9.10
C VAL A 36 -10.47 5.03 -8.33
N ARG A 37 -11.31 3.99 -8.29
CA ARG A 37 -10.92 2.69 -7.72
C ARG A 37 -9.69 2.12 -8.44
N LYS A 38 -9.70 2.06 -9.77
CA LYS A 38 -8.56 1.56 -10.55
C LYS A 38 -7.30 2.39 -10.32
N GLN A 39 -7.43 3.71 -10.18
CA GLN A 39 -6.30 4.59 -9.86
C GLN A 39 -5.72 4.26 -8.48
N ILE A 40 -6.57 4.12 -7.45
CA ILE A 40 -6.14 3.72 -6.11
C ILE A 40 -5.45 2.35 -6.16
N ASP A 41 -6.05 1.36 -6.84
CA ASP A 41 -5.51 0.01 -6.99
C ASP A 41 -4.11 0.01 -7.65
N ALA A 42 -3.93 0.84 -8.68
CA ALA A 42 -2.64 1.02 -9.34
C ALA A 42 -1.60 1.64 -8.41
N VAL A 43 -1.99 2.66 -7.64
CA VAL A 43 -1.10 3.33 -6.68
C VAL A 43 -0.70 2.39 -5.54
N VAL A 44 -1.64 1.68 -4.90
CA VAL A 44 -1.32 0.73 -3.82
C VAL A 44 -0.54 -0.49 -4.33
N SER A 45 -0.63 -0.80 -5.62
CA SER A 45 0.17 -1.87 -6.24
C SER A 45 1.56 -1.40 -6.69
N SER A 46 1.81 -0.10 -6.76
CA SER A 46 3.07 0.45 -7.29
C SER A 46 4.26 0.18 -6.37
N LYS A 47 4.04 0.21 -5.06
CA LYS A 47 5.07 0.03 -4.03
C LYS A 47 4.55 -0.81 -2.87
N PRO A 48 5.43 -1.50 -2.14
CA PRO A 48 5.03 -2.32 -1.00
C PRO A 48 4.51 -1.46 0.16
N VAL A 49 5.00 -0.24 0.35
CA VAL A 49 4.50 0.67 1.39
C VAL A 49 4.02 1.96 0.73
N VAL A 50 2.74 2.26 0.90
CA VAL A 50 2.08 3.42 0.29
C VAL A 50 1.34 4.21 1.34
N LEU A 51 1.58 5.51 1.42
CA LEU A 51 0.95 6.41 2.37
C LEU A 51 0.14 7.48 1.64
N PHE A 52 -1.16 7.53 1.90
CA PHE A 52 -2.01 8.65 1.49
C PHE A 52 -1.98 9.72 2.58
N MET A 53 -1.49 10.92 2.27
CA MET A 53 -1.29 11.98 3.25
C MET A 53 -1.69 13.36 2.70
N LYS A 54 -1.72 14.36 3.60
CA LYS A 54 -1.96 15.76 3.24
C LYS A 54 -0.62 16.48 3.09
N GLY A 55 -0.31 16.91 1.87
CA GLY A 55 1.02 17.40 1.49
C GLY A 55 1.96 16.26 1.08
N THR A 56 3.25 16.52 1.10
CA THR A 56 4.30 15.54 0.77
C THR A 56 5.15 15.20 1.99
N PRO A 57 6.00 14.15 1.96
CA PRO A 57 6.92 13.85 3.05
C PRO A 57 7.86 15.02 3.40
N GLU A 58 8.26 15.79 2.39
CA GLU A 58 9.14 16.96 2.54
C GLU A 58 8.38 18.18 3.10
N SER A 59 7.10 18.31 2.76
CA SER A 59 6.24 19.42 3.15
C SER A 59 4.87 18.94 3.62
N PRO A 60 4.77 18.37 4.84
CA PRO A 60 3.50 17.88 5.37
C PRO A 60 2.59 19.06 5.76
N MET A 61 1.35 19.05 5.28
CA MET A 61 0.38 20.14 5.49
C MET A 61 -0.59 19.87 6.65
N CYS A 62 -0.37 18.81 7.42
CA CYS A 62 -1.21 18.44 8.56
C CYS A 62 -0.38 17.77 9.67
N GLY A 63 -0.67 18.08 10.93
CA GLY A 63 0.04 17.52 12.10
C GLY A 63 0.00 15.99 12.15
N PHE A 64 -1.13 15.37 11.83
CA PHE A 64 -1.26 13.90 11.76
C PHE A 64 -0.41 13.29 10.65
N SER A 65 -0.35 13.96 9.48
CA SER A 65 0.51 13.55 8.37
C SER A 65 1.99 13.67 8.74
N LYS A 66 2.39 14.75 9.42
CA LYS A 66 3.75 14.93 9.93
C LYS A 66 4.13 13.85 10.95
N ALA A 67 3.25 13.56 11.90
CA ALA A 67 3.48 12.52 12.91
C ALA A 67 3.63 11.14 12.27
N THR A 68 2.81 10.81 11.28
CA THR A 68 2.89 9.53 10.56
C THR A 68 4.22 9.37 9.83
N ILE A 69 4.67 10.41 9.10
CA ILE A 69 5.98 10.38 8.44
C ILE A 69 7.10 10.18 9.46
N GLN A 70 7.07 10.89 10.60
CA GLN A 70 8.08 10.74 11.64
C GLN A 70 8.15 9.30 12.18
N ILE A 71 7.00 8.69 12.46
CA ILE A 71 6.95 7.29 12.94
C ILE A 71 7.53 6.34 11.90
N LEU A 72 7.17 6.50 10.62
CA LEU A 72 7.68 5.68 9.53
C LEU A 72 9.19 5.87 9.32
N SER A 73 9.70 7.10 9.47
CA SER A 73 11.14 7.38 9.44
C SER A 73 11.88 6.70 10.60
N LEU A 74 11.29 6.66 11.80
CA LEU A 74 11.87 5.94 12.94
C LEU A 74 11.95 4.43 12.72
N GLN A 75 11.10 3.87 11.86
CA GLN A 75 11.16 2.45 11.47
C GLN A 75 12.27 2.15 10.44
N GLY A 76 12.97 3.16 9.93
CA GLY A 76 14.06 2.97 8.97
C GLY A 76 13.59 2.46 7.62
N LEU A 77 12.39 2.85 7.18
CA LEU A 77 11.86 2.43 5.88
C LEU A 77 12.75 2.94 4.72
N ASP A 78 13.08 2.02 3.82
CA ASP A 78 13.83 2.34 2.60
C ASP A 78 13.03 3.32 1.71
N PRO A 79 13.61 4.44 1.28
CA PRO A 79 12.93 5.43 0.44
C PRO A 79 12.43 4.85 -0.89
N GLU A 80 13.12 3.85 -1.43
CA GLU A 80 12.74 3.20 -2.68
C GLU A 80 11.43 2.42 -2.55
N LYS A 81 11.19 1.81 -1.38
CA LYS A 81 10.04 0.95 -1.06
C LYS A 81 8.82 1.74 -0.57
N PHE A 82 9.03 3.01 -0.23
CA PHE A 82 8.01 3.91 0.26
C PHE A 82 7.50 4.85 -0.83
N ALA A 83 6.19 4.98 -0.96
CA ALA A 83 5.55 6.03 -1.75
C ALA A 83 4.61 6.83 -0.85
N ALA A 84 4.62 8.14 -1.02
CA ALA A 84 3.62 9.03 -0.43
C ALA A 84 2.84 9.70 -1.55
N LEU A 85 1.51 9.74 -1.40
CA LEU A 85 0.64 10.42 -2.33
C LEU A 85 -0.09 11.57 -1.63
N ASN A 86 -0.05 12.74 -2.25
CA ASN A 86 -0.71 13.94 -1.75
C ASN A 86 -2.19 13.95 -2.19
N VAL A 87 -3.08 13.70 -1.24
CA VAL A 87 -4.53 13.70 -1.50
C VAL A 87 -5.12 15.11 -1.62
N LEU A 88 -4.35 16.18 -1.43
CA LEU A 88 -4.84 17.55 -1.60
C LEU A 88 -4.84 18.00 -3.06
N GLU A 89 -4.12 17.29 -3.93
CA GLU A 89 -4.04 17.61 -5.37
C GLU A 89 -5.27 17.13 -6.14
N ASP A 90 -5.95 16.09 -5.64
CA ASP A 90 -7.13 15.51 -6.28
C ASP A 90 -8.23 15.24 -5.23
N GLU A 91 -9.30 16.04 -5.30
CA GLU A 91 -10.47 15.89 -4.43
C GLU A 91 -11.25 14.60 -4.69
N GLY A 92 -11.24 14.08 -5.93
CA GLY A 92 -11.83 12.80 -6.30
C GLY A 92 -11.09 11.65 -5.61
N LEU A 93 -9.76 11.67 -5.63
CA LEU A 93 -8.93 10.71 -4.90
C LEU A 93 -9.12 10.84 -3.38
N ARG A 94 -9.17 12.07 -2.86
CA ARG A 94 -9.35 12.34 -1.43
C ARG A 94 -10.64 11.76 -0.88
N GLN A 95 -11.72 11.87 -1.63
CA GLN A 95 -12.99 11.29 -1.22
C GLN A 95 -13.01 9.79 -1.49
N GLY A 96 -12.45 9.37 -2.63
CA GLY A 96 -12.44 7.97 -3.04
C GLY A 96 -11.63 7.07 -2.10
N ILE A 97 -10.51 7.54 -1.56
CA ILE A 97 -9.71 6.74 -0.62
C ILE A 97 -10.45 6.48 0.70
N LYS A 98 -11.24 7.45 1.19
CA LYS A 98 -12.04 7.26 2.41
C LYS A 98 -13.11 6.19 2.22
N GLU A 99 -13.71 6.14 1.03
CA GLU A 99 -14.71 5.15 0.66
C GLU A 99 -14.07 3.78 0.36
N TYR A 100 -12.89 3.77 -0.28
CA TYR A 100 -12.14 2.55 -0.61
C TYR A 100 -11.69 1.79 0.65
N SER A 101 -11.18 2.51 1.66
CA SER A 101 -10.70 1.93 2.92
C SER A 101 -11.80 1.81 3.99
N GLU A 102 -13.01 2.30 3.71
CA GLU A 102 -14.08 2.50 4.70
C GLU A 102 -13.59 3.27 5.95
N TRP A 103 -12.65 4.21 5.75
CA TRP A 103 -11.97 4.91 6.83
C TRP A 103 -12.06 6.44 6.67
N PRO A 104 -12.59 7.18 7.67
CA PRO A 104 -12.95 8.58 7.49
C PRO A 104 -11.76 9.55 7.58
N THR A 105 -10.62 9.13 8.14
CA THR A 105 -9.48 10.01 8.42
C THR A 105 -8.31 9.82 7.46
N ILE A 106 -7.50 10.87 7.34
CA ILE A 106 -6.26 10.92 6.56
C ILE A 106 -5.20 11.49 7.52
N PRO A 107 -3.99 10.93 7.61
CA PRO A 107 -3.34 9.98 6.70
C PRO A 107 -3.78 8.53 6.83
N GLN A 108 -3.54 7.73 5.78
CA GLN A 108 -3.85 6.29 5.70
C GLN A 108 -2.67 5.50 5.11
N LEU A 109 -2.25 4.43 5.80
CA LEU A 109 -1.12 3.59 5.41
C LEU A 109 -1.60 2.27 4.81
N TYR A 110 -1.00 1.95 3.66
CA TYR A 110 -1.14 0.70 2.95
C TYR A 110 0.19 -0.04 2.90
N VAL A 111 0.10 -1.35 3.08
CA VAL A 111 1.25 -2.24 3.15
C VAL A 111 0.90 -3.51 2.38
N ASN A 112 1.64 -3.81 1.31
CA ASN A 112 1.34 -4.91 0.38
C ASN A 112 -0.12 -4.95 -0.08
N LYS A 113 -0.68 -3.77 -0.41
CA LYS A 113 -2.10 -3.57 -0.81
C LYS A 113 -3.12 -3.78 0.33
N GLU A 114 -2.68 -4.12 1.52
CA GLU A 114 -3.53 -4.23 2.70
C GLU A 114 -3.59 -2.90 3.44
N PHE A 115 -4.78 -2.53 3.91
CA PHE A 115 -4.98 -1.33 4.72
C PHE A 115 -4.57 -1.62 6.17
N ILE A 116 -3.60 -0.86 6.69
CA ILE A 116 -3.12 -1.03 8.07
C ILE A 116 -3.86 -0.11 9.04
N GLY A 117 -4.08 1.14 8.65
CA GLY A 117 -4.75 2.12 9.50
C GLY A 117 -4.37 3.56 9.25
N GLY A 118 -4.96 4.45 10.04
CA GLY A 118 -4.62 5.87 10.09
C GLY A 118 -3.59 6.22 11.17
N CYS A 119 -3.32 7.51 11.34
CA CYS A 119 -2.30 8.03 12.26
C CYS A 119 -2.39 7.47 13.70
N ASP A 120 -3.60 7.43 14.28
CA ASP A 120 -3.78 7.01 15.68
C ASP A 120 -3.43 5.53 15.90
N ILE A 121 -3.79 4.68 14.93
CA ILE A 121 -3.45 3.25 14.93
C ILE A 121 -1.94 3.08 14.79
N LEU A 122 -1.29 3.83 13.89
CA LEU A 122 0.15 3.75 13.70
C LEU A 122 0.94 4.17 14.93
N ILE A 123 0.47 5.19 15.67
CA ILE A 123 1.05 5.57 16.95
C ILE A 123 0.96 4.42 17.95
N ALA A 124 -0.21 3.78 18.08
CA ALA A 124 -0.39 2.65 18.97
C ALA A 124 0.46 1.42 18.57
N MET A 125 0.49 1.08 17.28
CA MET A 125 1.31 -0.02 16.77
C MET A 125 2.82 0.24 16.92
N HIS A 126 3.23 1.50 16.83
CA HIS A 126 4.62 1.89 17.10
C HIS A 126 4.97 1.70 18.57
N GLN A 127 4.09 2.12 19.50
CA GLN A 127 4.28 1.94 20.94
C GLN A 127 4.33 0.46 21.35
N ASN A 128 3.51 -0.38 20.70
CA ASN A 128 3.47 -1.82 20.97
C ASN A 128 4.56 -2.61 20.22
N GLY A 129 5.32 -1.96 19.32
CA GLY A 129 6.36 -2.60 18.51
C GLY A 129 5.83 -3.53 17.39
N GLU A 130 4.52 -3.55 17.15
CA GLU A 130 3.88 -4.35 16.09
C GLU A 130 4.20 -3.81 14.71
N LEU A 131 4.31 -2.48 14.58
CA LEU A 131 4.63 -1.82 13.32
C LEU A 131 5.99 -2.25 12.77
N ALA A 132 6.99 -2.36 13.65
CA ALA A 132 8.34 -2.80 13.28
C ALA A 132 8.33 -4.23 12.72
N LYS A 133 7.55 -5.13 13.33
CA LYS A 133 7.40 -6.53 12.88
C LYS A 133 6.70 -6.60 11.52
N GLY A 134 5.64 -5.82 11.35
CA GLY A 134 4.87 -5.74 10.11
C GLY A 134 5.69 -5.22 8.93
N LEU A 135 6.52 -4.19 9.13
CA LEU A 135 7.38 -3.65 8.08
C LEU A 135 8.66 -4.49 7.88
N GLY A 136 9.18 -5.11 8.94
CA GLY A 136 10.36 -5.97 8.90
C GLY A 136 10.16 -7.21 8.01
N SER A 137 9.01 -7.90 8.14
CA SER A 137 8.68 -9.06 7.30
C SER A 137 8.65 -8.73 5.80
N ILE A 138 8.36 -7.47 5.46
CA ILE A 138 8.29 -6.96 4.09
C ILE A 138 9.66 -6.66 3.55
N SER A 139 10.53 -6.09 4.39
CA SER A 139 11.93 -5.90 4.03
C SER A 139 12.59 -7.24 3.68
N GLU A 140 12.27 -8.30 4.43
CA GLU A 140 12.83 -9.64 4.25
C GLU A 140 12.23 -10.37 3.05
N THR A 141 10.89 -10.34 2.90
CA THR A 141 10.20 -10.93 1.73
C THR A 141 10.62 -10.26 0.42
N PHE A 142 10.78 -8.93 0.41
CA PHE A 142 11.24 -8.19 -0.76
C PHE A 142 12.71 -8.49 -1.07
N ASN A 143 13.58 -8.61 -0.06
CA ASN A 143 14.97 -9.01 -0.28
C ASN A 143 15.06 -10.42 -0.87
N VAL A 144 14.22 -11.35 -0.43
CA VAL A 144 14.10 -12.70 -1.01
C VAL A 144 13.56 -12.64 -2.45
N TYR A 145 12.48 -11.89 -2.70
CA TYR A 145 11.90 -11.72 -4.04
C TYR A 145 12.90 -11.10 -5.02
N ASN A 146 13.63 -10.05 -4.62
CA ASN A 146 14.64 -9.42 -5.47
C ASN A 146 15.89 -10.28 -5.66
N LYS A 147 16.30 -11.04 -4.64
CA LYS A 147 17.34 -12.05 -4.79
C LYS A 147 16.94 -13.06 -5.86
N GLN A 148 15.72 -13.58 -5.79
CA GLN A 148 15.16 -14.48 -6.79
C GLN A 148 15.03 -13.83 -8.18
N ARG A 149 14.63 -12.56 -8.27
CA ARG A 149 14.54 -11.81 -9.54
C ARG A 149 15.92 -11.53 -10.16
N GLY A 150 16.92 -11.21 -9.34
CA GLY A 150 18.31 -11.03 -9.78
C GLY A 150 18.94 -12.33 -10.24
N GLU A 151 18.64 -13.43 -9.54
CA GLU A 151 19.11 -14.77 -9.88
C GLU A 151 18.39 -15.33 -11.12
N ALA A 152 17.09 -15.04 -11.30
CA ALA A 152 16.34 -15.35 -12.52
C ALA A 152 16.85 -14.57 -13.75
N ARG A 153 17.28 -13.32 -13.58
CA ARG A 153 17.95 -12.54 -14.64
C ARG A 153 19.32 -13.12 -14.99
N HIS A 154 20.11 -13.54 -13.99
CA HIS A 154 21.37 -14.24 -14.22
C HIS A 154 21.19 -15.60 -14.90
N CYS A 155 20.17 -16.37 -14.50
CA CYS A 155 19.86 -17.66 -15.09
C CYS A 155 19.39 -17.49 -16.55
N THR A 156 18.59 -16.46 -16.85
CA THR A 156 18.15 -16.12 -18.22
C THR A 156 19.34 -15.73 -19.11
N ILE A 157 20.28 -14.94 -18.61
CA ILE A 157 21.51 -14.57 -19.34
C ILE A 157 22.40 -15.81 -19.56
N HIS A 158 22.55 -16.67 -18.54
CA HIS A 158 23.35 -17.89 -18.66
C HIS A 158 22.71 -18.91 -19.61
N LEU A 159 21.38 -19.02 -19.66
CA LEU A 159 20.68 -19.90 -20.59
C LEU A 159 20.77 -19.40 -22.04
N ILE A 160 20.74 -18.08 -22.27
CA ILE A 160 20.96 -17.49 -23.62
C ILE A 160 22.41 -17.72 -24.08
N VAL A 161 23.40 -17.52 -23.21
CA VAL A 161 24.82 -17.72 -23.56
C VAL A 161 25.17 -19.19 -23.76
N LEU A 162 24.61 -20.12 -22.97
CA LEU A 162 24.74 -21.56 -23.22
C LEU A 162 24.03 -21.99 -24.51
N CYS A 163 22.89 -21.39 -24.85
CA CYS A 163 22.19 -21.68 -26.10
C CYS A 163 23.03 -21.26 -27.34
N VAL A 164 23.75 -20.13 -27.27
CA VAL A 164 24.65 -19.66 -28.34
C VAL A 164 25.96 -20.47 -28.41
N HIS A 165 26.48 -20.97 -27.29
CA HIS A 165 27.68 -21.81 -27.32
C HIS A 165 27.42 -23.26 -27.77
N THR A 166 26.21 -23.79 -27.56
CA THR A 166 25.88 -25.17 -27.96
C THR A 166 25.58 -25.29 -29.47
N THR A 167 25.24 -24.19 -30.15
CA THR A 167 25.02 -24.18 -31.62
C THR A 167 26.28 -24.26 -32.46
N HIS A 168 27.47 -24.02 -31.87
CA HIS A 168 28.74 -24.22 -32.57
C HIS A 168 29.33 -25.63 -32.38
N GLY A 169 28.71 -26.49 -31.56
CA GLY A 169 29.19 -27.85 -31.27
C GLY A 169 28.47 -28.99 -32.00
N LEU A 170 27.36 -28.73 -32.69
CA LEU A 170 26.57 -29.77 -33.39
C LEU A 170 26.61 -29.56 -34.91
N TYR A 171 27.80 -29.70 -35.49
CA TYR A 171 27.96 -29.96 -36.92
C TYR A 171 27.47 -31.39 -37.22
N GLY A 172 26.17 -31.55 -37.48
CA GLY A 172 25.61 -32.85 -37.88
C GLY A 172 24.09 -32.98 -37.92
N MET A 173 23.30 -31.95 -37.58
CA MET A 173 21.84 -32.02 -37.65
C MET A 173 21.30 -31.54 -39.00
N SER A 174 20.28 -32.23 -39.53
CA SER A 174 19.64 -31.85 -40.79
C SER A 174 18.95 -30.48 -40.68
N ALA A 175 18.87 -29.75 -41.80
CA ALA A 175 18.31 -28.39 -41.84
C ALA A 175 16.89 -28.27 -41.23
N ILE A 176 16.12 -29.35 -41.25
CA ILE A 176 14.76 -29.43 -40.70
C ILE A 176 14.79 -29.37 -39.16
N MET A 177 15.74 -30.05 -38.52
CA MET A 177 15.89 -30.02 -37.06
C MET A 177 16.30 -28.64 -36.56
N THR A 178 17.15 -27.93 -37.32
CA THR A 178 17.56 -26.56 -36.99
C THR A 178 16.38 -25.58 -37.05
N GLN A 179 15.49 -25.71 -38.04
CA GLN A 179 14.30 -24.86 -38.15
C GLN A 179 13.29 -25.13 -37.02
N ILE A 180 13.05 -26.39 -36.67
CA ILE A 180 12.16 -26.74 -35.56
C ILE A 180 12.72 -26.20 -34.23
N TRP A 181 14.03 -26.34 -34.03
CA TRP A 181 14.68 -25.88 -32.81
C TRP A 181 14.68 -24.34 -32.69
N MET A 182 14.93 -23.62 -33.79
CA MET A 182 14.78 -22.16 -33.85
C MET A 182 13.33 -21.72 -33.56
N GLY A 183 12.33 -22.44 -34.09
CA GLY A 183 10.92 -22.17 -33.82
C GLY A 183 10.56 -22.34 -32.34
N ILE A 184 11.10 -23.38 -31.70
CA ILE A 184 10.93 -23.63 -30.25
C ILE A 184 11.59 -22.51 -29.44
N ILE A 185 12.80 -22.09 -29.79
CA ILE A 185 13.49 -20.99 -29.10
C ILE A 185 12.73 -19.69 -29.23
N MET A 186 12.25 -19.34 -30.43
CA MET A 186 11.48 -18.11 -30.63
C MET A 186 10.15 -18.15 -29.87
N THR A 187 9.50 -19.30 -29.82
CA THR A 187 8.24 -19.48 -29.07
C THR A 187 8.47 -19.34 -27.57
N ILE A 188 9.50 -20.00 -27.03
CA ILE A 188 9.87 -19.88 -25.61
C ILE A 188 10.29 -18.45 -25.30
N SER A 189 11.04 -17.79 -26.18
CA SER A 189 11.45 -16.39 -26.02
C SER A 189 10.26 -15.44 -26.01
N ARG A 190 9.21 -15.71 -26.80
CA ARG A 190 7.97 -14.93 -26.81
C ARG A 190 7.16 -15.14 -25.53
N GLN A 191 7.05 -16.38 -25.08
CA GLN A 191 6.36 -16.73 -23.84
C GLN A 191 7.06 -16.11 -22.61
N LEU A 192 8.40 -16.10 -22.60
CA LEU A 192 9.19 -15.49 -21.53
C LEU A 192 9.09 -13.96 -21.53
N ARG A 193 8.97 -13.31 -22.70
CA ARG A 193 8.75 -11.86 -22.79
C ARG A 193 7.41 -11.44 -22.20
N GLU A 194 6.36 -12.23 -22.40
CA GLU A 194 5.03 -11.99 -21.83
C GLU A 194 5.00 -12.19 -20.30
N TYR A 195 5.85 -13.08 -19.77
CA TYR A 195 5.93 -13.37 -18.34
C TYR A 195 6.74 -12.35 -17.52
N THR A 196 7.57 -11.54 -18.18
CA THR A 196 8.42 -10.51 -17.54
C THR A 196 7.85 -9.08 -17.56
N GLY A 197 6.59 -8.93 -18.00
CA GLY A 197 5.85 -7.67 -17.98
C GLY A 197 5.68 -7.11 -16.57
#